data_AF-B4K362-F1
#
_entry.id   AF-B4K362-F1
#
_cell.length_a   1.000
_cell.length_b   1.000
_cell.length_c   1.000
_cell.angle_alpha   90.00
_cell.angle_beta   90.00
_cell.angle_gamma   90.00
#
_symmetry.space_group_name_H-M   'P 1'
#
loop_
_entity.id
_entity.type
_entity.pdbx_description
1 polymer ?
#
loop_
_entity_poly.entity_id
_entity_poly.type
_entity_poly.pdbx_seq_one_letter_code
_entity_poly.pdbx_strand_id
1 'polypeptide(L)'
;MQDRILEHLCSNMNAKNKEEEFNASFDAQESQTAKITEHDVERCITVRERLLDKIEHLGRRMPPNTLDKIISKLGTNVVAEMTGRRGRVIKTEDNRYRYEQRCEAETSMDLVNYMEKQRFMEDTKHVAIISEAASSGISLQSDRRLSTQRRRLHITLELPWSADRAIQQFGRTHRSNQANAPEYVFLISDLGGESRFAATVAKRLESLGALTQGDRRATDARDLSKFNIDNNIGRCALENVLQQITGEKPLEKMHIPESYKGDFSFDCCVALSGVGMLSVTVNKGQQMFVIEKDSYNIPKFLNRILGCRVEVQNALFKFFLNKMYSLILQMKRSGHFDLGILDLDAHGANVTAMKLIRFIRKHATGIAATELHTMQVVRGMSFEQALTK
;
A
#
# COMPACT_ATOMS: atom_id res chain seq x y z
N MET A 1 25.97 -29.25 15.69
CA MET A 1 25.05 -28.10 15.48
C MET A 1 25.81 -26.77 15.52
N GLN A 2 26.72 -26.59 16.50
CA GLN A 2 27.67 -25.48 16.54
C GLN A 2 28.53 -25.37 15.27
N ASP A 3 29.05 -26.49 14.76
CA ASP A 3 29.87 -26.50 13.53
C ASP A 3 29.13 -25.95 12.30
N ARG A 4 27.85 -26.30 12.14
CA ARG A 4 27.00 -25.78 11.05
C ARG A 4 26.74 -24.27 11.15
N ILE A 5 26.66 -23.75 12.37
CA ILE A 5 26.46 -22.30 12.60
C ILE A 5 27.77 -21.56 12.31
N LEU A 6 28.90 -22.11 12.75
CA LEU A 6 30.24 -21.63 12.41
C LEU A 6 30.45 -21.60 10.89
N GLU A 7 30.14 -22.69 10.18
CA GLU A 7 30.21 -22.75 8.72
C GLU A 7 29.33 -21.68 8.06
N HIS A 8 28.10 -21.49 8.54
CA HIS A 8 27.18 -20.49 7.98
C HIS A 8 27.61 -19.05 8.26
N LEU A 9 28.18 -18.78 9.44
CA LEU A 9 28.71 -17.47 9.79
C LEU A 9 29.97 -17.14 8.98
N CYS A 10 30.89 -18.11 8.84
CA CYS A 10 32.08 -17.98 7.99
C CYS A 10 31.69 -17.78 6.51
N SER A 11 30.67 -18.51 6.02
CA SER A 11 30.16 -18.37 4.65
C SER A 11 29.57 -16.98 4.39
N ASN A 12 28.76 -16.46 5.33
CA ASN A 12 28.20 -15.12 5.23
C ASN A 12 29.29 -14.03 5.27
N MET A 13 30.32 -14.21 6.09
CA MET A 13 31.44 -13.26 6.18
C MET A 13 32.25 -13.24 4.87
N ASN A 14 32.51 -14.41 4.30
CA ASN A 14 33.18 -14.54 3.00
C ASN A 14 32.34 -13.96 1.84
N ALA A 15 31.01 -14.06 1.91
CA ALA A 15 30.11 -13.43 0.95
C ALA A 15 30.16 -11.89 1.05
N LYS A 16 30.20 -11.36 2.28
CA LYS A 16 30.28 -9.92 2.54
C LYS A 16 31.60 -9.31 2.08
N ASN A 17 32.73 -10.00 2.32
CA ASN A 17 34.05 -9.57 1.83
C ASN A 17 34.11 -9.54 0.29
N LYS A 18 33.45 -10.48 -0.39
CA LYS A 18 33.35 -10.49 -1.86
C LYS A 18 32.49 -9.35 -2.42
N GLU A 19 31.44 -8.94 -1.70
CA GLU A 19 30.62 -7.78 -2.07
C GLU A 19 31.36 -6.45 -1.84
N GLU A 20 32.21 -6.37 -0.80
CA GLU A 20 33.05 -5.21 -0.52
C GLU A 20 34.23 -5.07 -1.51
N GLU A 21 34.85 -6.19 -1.95
CA GLU A 21 35.89 -6.19 -2.98
C GLU A 21 35.40 -5.70 -4.35
N PHE A 22 34.11 -5.85 -4.66
CA PHE A 22 33.54 -5.37 -5.93
C PHE A 22 33.26 -3.86 -5.95
N ASN A 23 33.32 -3.18 -4.79
CA ASN A 23 32.91 -1.77 -4.65
C ASN A 23 33.98 -0.83 -4.09
N ALA A 24 35.20 -1.27 -3.82
CA ALA A 24 36.23 -0.41 -3.21
C ALA A 24 37.34 0.01 -4.20
N SER A 25 37.17 1.21 -4.77
CA SER A 25 38.28 2.13 -5.04
C SER A 25 38.13 3.29 -4.05
N PHE A 26 39.24 3.61 -3.36
CA PHE A 26 39.46 4.63 -2.33
C PHE A 26 39.30 4.21 -0.85
N ASP A 27 40.39 4.51 -0.13
CA ASP A 27 40.72 4.41 1.30
C ASP A 27 40.89 3.01 1.94
N ALA A 28 42.16 2.61 1.96
CA ALA A 28 42.70 1.52 2.76
C ALA A 28 42.68 1.89 4.26
N GLN A 29 41.61 1.50 4.95
CA GLN A 29 41.70 1.09 6.35
C GLN A 29 41.58 -0.43 6.39
N GLU A 30 42.58 -1.11 6.96
CA GLU A 30 42.61 -2.56 7.13
C GLU A 30 41.31 -3.06 7.77
N SER A 31 40.50 -3.79 7.01
CA SER A 31 39.36 -4.54 7.53
C SER A 31 39.87 -5.59 8.52
N GLN A 32 39.77 -5.30 9.82
CA GLN A 32 39.99 -6.28 10.86
C GLN A 32 39.08 -7.47 10.61
N THR A 33 39.67 -8.62 10.26
CA THR A 33 38.97 -9.90 10.17
C THR A 33 38.41 -10.23 11.55
N ALA A 34 37.12 -10.00 11.76
CA ALA A 34 36.43 -10.32 13.00
C ALA A 34 36.55 -11.83 13.25
N LYS A 35 37.45 -12.23 14.17
CA LYS A 35 37.60 -13.62 14.58
C LYS A 35 36.37 -14.01 15.40
N ILE A 36 35.43 -14.70 14.75
CA ILE A 36 34.23 -15.25 15.40
C ILE A 36 34.69 -16.22 16.49
N THR A 37 34.39 -15.91 17.74
CA THR A 37 34.79 -16.73 18.89
C THR A 37 33.72 -17.77 19.21
N GLU A 38 34.08 -18.83 19.94
CA GLU A 38 33.10 -19.80 20.48
C GLU A 38 32.02 -19.12 21.32
N HIS A 39 32.40 -18.06 22.05
CA HIS A 39 31.47 -17.22 22.82
C HIS A 39 30.45 -16.49 21.92
N ASP A 40 30.84 -16.03 20.72
CA ASP A 40 29.90 -15.43 19.77
C ASP A 40 28.90 -16.46 19.23
N VAL A 41 29.35 -17.69 18.99
CA VAL A 41 28.50 -18.81 18.58
C VAL A 41 27.51 -19.18 19.67
N GLU A 42 27.97 -19.27 20.92
CA GLU A 42 27.12 -19.54 22.08
C GLU A 42 26.08 -18.43 22.29
N ARG A 43 26.48 -17.17 22.13
CA ARG A 43 25.56 -16.02 22.16
C ARG A 43 24.52 -16.11 21.04
N CYS A 44 24.91 -16.44 19.81
CA CYS A 44 23.99 -16.63 18.69
C CYS A 44 22.97 -17.74 18.96
N ILE A 45 23.42 -18.88 19.48
CA ILE A 45 22.53 -19.99 19.86
C ILE A 45 21.56 -19.53 20.96
N THR A 46 22.06 -18.88 22.00
CA THR A 46 21.22 -18.36 23.10
C THR A 46 20.17 -17.37 22.60
N VAL A 47 20.53 -16.47 21.68
CA VAL A 47 19.58 -15.53 21.07
C VAL A 47 18.56 -16.27 20.21
N ARG A 48 18.98 -17.27 19.42
CA ARG A 48 18.08 -18.12 18.64
C ARG A 48 17.05 -18.80 19.53
N GLU A 49 17.48 -19.48 20.59
CA GLU A 49 16.57 -20.16 21.52
C GLU A 49 15.57 -19.18 22.15
N ARG A 50 16.05 -18.02 22.63
CA ARG A 50 15.18 -16.97 23.17
C ARG A 50 14.18 -16.44 22.14
N LEU A 51 14.55 -16.35 20.86
CA LEU A 51 13.64 -15.95 19.79
C LEU A 51 12.63 -17.04 19.48
N LEU A 52 13.03 -18.31 19.49
CA LEU A 52 12.12 -19.45 19.31
C LEU A 52 11.09 -19.52 20.45
N ASP A 53 11.52 -19.35 21.70
CA ASP A 53 10.61 -19.28 22.86
C ASP A 53 9.58 -18.14 22.72
N LYS A 54 10.04 -16.96 22.27
CA LYS A 54 9.15 -15.82 22.00
C LYS A 54 8.18 -16.12 20.85
N ILE A 55 8.65 -16.79 19.79
CA ILE A 55 7.80 -17.21 18.67
C ILE A 55 6.74 -18.20 19.14
N GLU A 56 7.09 -19.18 19.99
CA GLU A 56 6.12 -20.14 20.50
C GLU A 56 5.07 -19.45 21.39
N HIS A 57 5.51 -18.56 22.28
CA HIS A 57 4.60 -17.80 23.13
C HIS A 57 3.67 -16.90 22.31
N LEU A 58 4.22 -16.18 21.33
CA LEU A 58 3.44 -15.32 20.43
C LEU A 58 2.51 -16.14 19.53
N GLY A 59 2.97 -17.28 19.04
CA GLY A 59 2.24 -18.15 18.12
C GLY A 59 0.87 -18.59 18.66
N ARG A 60 0.75 -18.77 19.98
CA ARG A 60 -0.53 -19.07 20.65
C ARG A 60 -1.56 -17.93 20.56
N ARG A 61 -1.11 -16.70 20.35
CA ARG A 61 -1.93 -15.49 20.22
C ARG A 61 -2.13 -15.04 18.77
N MET A 62 -1.33 -15.58 17.84
CA MET A 62 -1.41 -15.20 16.43
C MET A 62 -2.66 -15.78 15.78
N PRO A 63 -3.30 -15.04 14.85
CA PRO A 63 -4.41 -15.59 14.09
C PRO A 63 -3.93 -16.76 13.20
N PRO A 64 -4.80 -17.76 12.96
CA PRO A 64 -4.49 -18.81 12.00
C PRO A 64 -4.35 -18.23 10.58
N ASN A 65 -3.70 -18.99 9.70
CA ASN A 65 -3.57 -18.60 8.29
C ASN A 65 -4.95 -18.26 7.68
N THR A 66 -5.07 -17.04 7.14
CA THR A 66 -6.34 -16.50 6.64
C THR A 66 -6.93 -17.35 5.53
N LEU A 67 -6.11 -17.83 4.59
CA LEU A 67 -6.58 -18.66 3.47
C LEU A 67 -7.12 -20.00 3.96
N ASP A 68 -6.42 -20.65 4.88
CA ASP A 68 -6.87 -21.92 5.47
C ASP A 68 -8.16 -21.73 6.27
N LYS A 69 -8.30 -20.60 6.98
CA LYS A 69 -9.53 -20.25 7.70
C LYS A 69 -10.71 -20.04 6.75
N ILE A 70 -10.49 -19.39 5.60
CA ILE A 70 -11.52 -19.18 4.57
C ILE A 70 -11.92 -20.51 3.94
N ILE A 71 -10.94 -21.31 3.51
CA ILE A 71 -11.16 -22.64 2.91
C ILE A 71 -11.87 -23.57 3.89
N SER A 72 -11.47 -23.57 5.16
CA SER A 72 -12.11 -24.39 6.19
C SER A 72 -13.56 -23.98 6.48
N LYS A 73 -13.92 -22.70 6.32
CA LYS A 73 -15.30 -22.22 6.53
C LYS A 73 -16.20 -22.45 5.33
N LEU A 74 -15.66 -22.32 4.11
CA LEU A 74 -16.42 -22.45 2.86
C LEU A 74 -16.46 -23.88 2.33
N GLY A 75 -15.44 -24.69 2.64
CA GLY A 75 -15.26 -26.04 2.11
C GLY A 75 -14.42 -26.08 0.83
N THR A 76 -13.61 -27.14 0.70
CA THR A 76 -12.73 -27.38 -0.46
C THR A 76 -13.50 -27.62 -1.76
N ASN A 77 -14.73 -28.12 -1.65
CA ASN A 77 -15.63 -28.38 -2.78
C ASN A 77 -16.23 -27.09 -3.37
N VAL A 78 -16.27 -26.00 -2.60
CA VAL A 78 -16.82 -24.71 -3.04
C VAL A 78 -15.72 -23.75 -3.50
N VAL A 79 -14.52 -23.87 -2.92
CA VAL A 79 -13.41 -22.95 -3.14
C VAL A 79 -12.47 -23.45 -4.25
N ALA A 80 -12.35 -22.62 -5.28
CA ALA A 80 -11.34 -22.73 -6.31
C ALA A 80 -10.08 -21.96 -5.92
N GLU A 81 -9.06 -22.68 -5.45
CA GLU A 81 -7.80 -22.07 -5.03
C GLU A 81 -6.83 -21.99 -6.22
N MET A 82 -6.46 -20.78 -6.60
CA MET A 82 -5.47 -20.47 -7.63
C MET A 82 -4.34 -19.67 -6.96
N THR A 83 -3.55 -20.35 -6.13
CA THR A 83 -2.42 -19.75 -5.42
C THR A 83 -1.12 -20.50 -5.69
N GLY A 84 0.02 -19.89 -5.35
CA GLY A 84 1.33 -20.55 -5.41
C GLY A 84 1.60 -21.58 -4.31
N ARG A 85 0.65 -21.80 -3.38
CA ARG A 85 0.84 -22.71 -2.23
C ARG A 85 0.86 -24.17 -2.68
N ARG A 86 1.92 -24.92 -2.35
CA ARG A 86 2.04 -26.36 -2.66
C ARG A 86 1.17 -27.25 -1.77
N GLY A 87 0.76 -26.76 -0.61
CA GLY A 87 -0.17 -27.45 0.28
C GLY A 87 -0.84 -26.51 1.26
N ARG A 88 -1.84 -27.05 1.94
CA ARG A 88 -2.75 -26.32 2.82
C ARG A 88 -3.23 -27.21 3.96
N VAL A 89 -3.75 -26.59 5.01
CA VAL A 89 -4.39 -27.33 6.11
C VAL A 89 -5.89 -27.37 5.85
N ILE A 90 -6.44 -28.58 5.74
CA ILE A 90 -7.88 -28.81 5.59
C ILE A 90 -8.48 -29.37 6.87
N LYS A 91 -9.75 -29.05 7.08
CA LYS A 91 -10.56 -29.62 8.14
C LYS A 91 -11.35 -30.81 7.58
N THR A 92 -11.15 -32.01 8.12
CA THR A 92 -11.89 -33.21 7.73
C THR A 92 -13.29 -33.22 8.37
N GLU A 93 -14.16 -34.09 7.86
CA GLU A 93 -15.53 -34.29 8.37
C GLU A 93 -15.55 -34.66 9.86
N ASP A 94 -14.53 -35.41 10.31
CA ASP A 94 -14.31 -35.76 11.73
C ASP A 94 -13.83 -34.59 12.61
N ASN A 95 -13.92 -33.35 12.13
CA ASN A 95 -13.50 -32.15 12.85
C ASN A 95 -11.99 -32.10 13.16
N ARG A 96 -11.17 -32.92 12.46
CA ARG A 96 -9.70 -32.97 12.60
C ARG A 96 -9.02 -32.14 11.52
N TYR A 97 -7.77 -31.75 11.76
CA TYR A 97 -6.96 -31.01 10.79
C TYR A 97 -5.94 -31.93 10.14
N ARG A 98 -5.83 -31.87 8.80
CA ARG A 98 -4.87 -32.63 8.02
C ARG A 98 -4.18 -31.72 7.00
N TYR A 99 -2.90 -31.94 6.78
CA TYR A 99 -2.18 -31.30 5.67
C TYR A 99 -2.54 -31.99 4.36
N GLU A 100 -2.98 -31.20 3.38
CA GLU A 100 -3.31 -31.64 2.04
C GLU A 100 -2.34 -31.00 1.05
N GLN A 101 -1.67 -31.83 0.26
CA GLN A 101 -0.85 -31.37 -0.84
C GLN A 101 -1.75 -31.04 -2.04
N ARG A 102 -1.58 -29.83 -2.61
CA ARG A 102 -2.37 -29.38 -3.77
C ARG A 102 -1.83 -29.89 -5.09
N CYS A 103 -0.55 -30.25 -5.12
CA CYS A 103 0.18 -30.62 -6.31
C CYS A 103 0.75 -32.02 -6.13
N GLU A 104 0.31 -32.97 -6.94
CA GLU A 104 0.94 -34.28 -7.04
C GLU A 104 2.33 -34.14 -7.67
N ALA A 105 3.24 -35.10 -7.41
CA ALA A 105 4.66 -34.97 -7.72
C ALA A 105 4.98 -34.72 -9.21
N GLU A 106 4.10 -35.13 -10.11
CA GLU A 106 4.28 -35.02 -11.58
C GLU A 106 3.49 -33.87 -12.22
N THR A 107 2.64 -33.17 -11.47
CA THR A 107 1.79 -32.10 -12.00
C THR A 107 2.41 -30.72 -11.76
N SER A 108 2.27 -29.79 -12.71
CA SER A 108 2.69 -28.40 -12.48
C SER A 108 1.61 -27.60 -11.73
N MET A 109 2.04 -26.66 -10.90
CA MET A 109 1.10 -25.75 -10.20
C MET A 109 0.23 -24.95 -11.16
N ASP A 110 0.74 -24.63 -12.35
CA ASP A 110 -0.03 -23.93 -13.39
C ASP A 110 -1.19 -24.78 -13.91
N LEU A 111 -0.99 -26.09 -14.07
CA LEU A 111 -2.05 -27.00 -14.48
C LEU A 111 -3.13 -27.12 -13.39
N VAL A 112 -2.73 -27.22 -12.13
CA VAL A 112 -3.68 -27.23 -11.00
C VAL A 112 -4.50 -25.94 -10.97
N ASN A 113 -3.84 -24.79 -11.11
CA ASN A 113 -4.53 -23.49 -11.14
C ASN A 113 -5.46 -23.36 -12.36
N TYR A 114 -5.08 -23.90 -13.51
CA TYR A 114 -5.93 -23.95 -14.70
C TYR A 114 -7.20 -24.79 -14.47
N MET A 115 -7.06 -25.98 -13.88
CA MET A 115 -8.20 -26.84 -13.56
C MET A 115 -9.15 -26.18 -12.55
N GLU A 116 -8.61 -25.53 -11.51
CA GLU A 116 -9.39 -24.77 -10.54
C GLU A 116 -10.12 -23.57 -11.18
N LYS A 117 -9.48 -22.88 -12.13
CA LYS A 117 -10.14 -21.86 -12.95
C LYS A 117 -11.33 -22.43 -13.72
N GLN A 118 -11.18 -23.59 -14.36
CA GLN A 118 -12.28 -24.17 -15.15
C GLN A 118 -13.46 -24.53 -14.24
N ARG A 119 -13.18 -25.18 -13.11
CA ARG A 119 -14.19 -25.50 -12.09
C ARG A 119 -14.97 -24.26 -11.63
N PHE A 120 -14.28 -23.13 -11.43
CA PHE A 120 -14.93 -21.87 -11.11
C PHE A 120 -15.79 -21.31 -12.25
N MET A 121 -15.28 -21.33 -13.49
CA MET A 121 -15.99 -20.79 -14.64
C MET A 121 -17.20 -21.64 -15.08
N GLU A 122 -17.16 -22.94 -14.81
CA GLU A 122 -18.25 -23.90 -15.03
C GLU A 122 -19.28 -23.92 -13.89
N ASP A 123 -19.12 -23.06 -12.88
CA ASP A 123 -20.01 -22.95 -11.70
C ASP A 123 -20.00 -24.17 -10.77
N THR A 124 -19.06 -25.11 -10.94
CA THR A 124 -18.86 -26.23 -9.99
C THR A 124 -18.29 -25.75 -8.66
N LYS A 125 -17.51 -24.67 -8.69
CA LYS A 125 -16.96 -23.97 -7.52
C LYS A 125 -17.38 -22.51 -7.57
N HIS A 126 -17.92 -21.99 -6.47
CA HIS A 126 -18.51 -20.64 -6.47
C HIS A 126 -17.57 -19.54 -5.98
N VAL A 127 -16.47 -19.90 -5.31
CA VAL A 127 -15.53 -18.91 -4.74
C VAL A 127 -14.14 -19.14 -5.30
N ALA A 128 -13.56 -18.13 -5.94
CA ALA A 128 -12.18 -18.17 -6.41
C ALA A 128 -11.27 -17.41 -5.44
N ILE A 129 -10.18 -18.05 -5.02
CA ILE A 129 -9.08 -17.41 -4.28
C ILE A 129 -7.90 -17.29 -5.22
N ILE A 130 -7.46 -16.06 -5.49
CA ILE A 130 -6.30 -15.76 -6.33
C ILE A 130 -5.20 -15.08 -5.51
N SER A 131 -3.95 -15.33 -5.89
CA SER A 131 -2.77 -14.61 -5.36
C SER A 131 -1.92 -14.09 -6.50
N GLU A 132 -0.90 -13.27 -6.23
CA GLU A 132 0.03 -12.76 -7.26
C GLU A 132 0.71 -13.89 -8.06
N ALA A 133 0.92 -15.06 -7.45
CA ALA A 133 1.48 -16.24 -8.10
C ALA A 133 0.58 -16.85 -9.20
N ALA A 134 -0.70 -16.46 -9.28
CA ALA A 134 -1.62 -16.85 -10.35
C ALA A 134 -1.62 -15.87 -11.54
N SER A 135 -0.57 -15.06 -11.67
CA SER A 135 -0.42 -14.03 -12.70
C SER A 135 -0.35 -14.57 -14.14
N SER A 136 -0.30 -15.89 -14.35
CA SER A 136 -0.30 -16.61 -15.62
C SER A 136 -1.62 -16.49 -16.41
N GLY A 137 -2.00 -15.27 -16.80
CA GLY A 137 -3.05 -15.05 -17.80
C GLY A 137 -4.48 -15.46 -17.41
N ILE A 138 -4.73 -15.87 -16.16
CA ILE A 138 -6.03 -16.38 -15.72
C ILE A 138 -7.12 -15.31 -15.87
N SER A 139 -8.25 -15.71 -16.47
CA SER A 139 -9.40 -14.86 -16.74
C SER A 139 -10.63 -15.45 -16.04
N LEU A 140 -11.24 -14.64 -15.18
CA LEU A 140 -12.34 -14.99 -14.28
C LEU A 140 -13.57 -14.09 -14.49
N GLN A 141 -13.58 -13.27 -15.54
CA GLN A 141 -14.72 -12.40 -15.86
C GLN A 141 -16.00 -13.20 -16.12
N SER A 142 -17.15 -12.54 -16.05
CA SER A 142 -18.43 -13.11 -16.49
C SER A 142 -18.47 -13.16 -18.02
N ASP A 143 -17.74 -14.08 -18.67
CA ASP A 143 -17.59 -14.14 -20.13
C ASP A 143 -18.93 -14.44 -20.83
N ARG A 144 -19.28 -13.66 -21.85
CA ARG A 144 -20.51 -13.84 -22.66
C ARG A 144 -20.57 -15.17 -23.41
N ARG A 145 -19.41 -15.80 -23.64
CA ARG A 145 -19.31 -17.09 -24.36
C ARG A 145 -19.65 -18.29 -23.49
N LEU A 146 -19.71 -18.12 -22.17
CA LEU A 146 -20.02 -19.18 -21.22
C LEU A 146 -21.51 -19.15 -20.87
N SER A 147 -22.05 -20.34 -20.54
CA SER A 147 -23.42 -20.50 -20.06
C SER A 147 -23.64 -19.78 -18.74
N THR A 148 -22.68 -19.87 -17.82
CA THR A 148 -22.75 -19.24 -16.49
C THR A 148 -22.23 -17.81 -16.52
N GLN A 149 -23.15 -16.84 -16.42
CA GLN A 149 -22.86 -15.41 -16.47
C GLN A 149 -23.09 -14.68 -15.13
N ARG A 150 -22.73 -15.32 -14.01
CA ARG A 150 -22.89 -14.71 -12.67
C ARG A 150 -22.06 -13.43 -12.55
N ARG A 151 -22.66 -12.36 -12.00
CA ARG A 151 -21.92 -11.14 -11.63
C ARG A 151 -20.79 -11.51 -10.65
N ARG A 152 -19.61 -10.91 -10.83
CA ARG A 152 -18.44 -11.16 -9.99
C ARG A 152 -18.41 -10.15 -8.85
N LEU A 153 -18.24 -10.63 -7.61
CA LEU A 153 -17.89 -9.81 -6.46
C LEU A 153 -16.41 -10.03 -6.14
N HIS A 154 -15.57 -9.05 -6.46
CA HIS A 154 -14.13 -9.12 -6.26
C HIS A 154 -13.78 -8.52 -4.90
N ILE A 155 -13.48 -9.37 -3.93
CA ILE A 155 -13.05 -8.97 -2.59
C ILE A 155 -11.52 -8.97 -2.55
N THR A 156 -10.93 -7.81 -2.28
CA THR A 156 -9.47 -7.64 -2.16
C THR A 156 -9.11 -7.61 -0.68
N LEU A 157 -8.46 -8.68 -0.20
CA LEU A 157 -8.02 -8.81 1.19
C LEU A 157 -6.73 -8.02 1.47
N GLU A 158 -5.84 -7.97 0.49
CA GLU A 158 -4.58 -7.24 0.54
C GLU A 158 -4.44 -6.46 -0.76
N LEU A 159 -4.25 -5.14 -0.64
CA LEU A 159 -4.07 -4.27 -1.79
C LEU A 159 -2.61 -4.32 -2.25
N PRO A 160 -2.35 -4.52 -3.56
CA PRO A 160 -0.99 -4.47 -4.06
C PRO A 160 -0.33 -3.11 -3.82
N TRP A 161 0.96 -3.15 -3.48
CA TRP A 161 1.80 -1.97 -3.25
C TRP A 161 1.90 -1.04 -4.46
N SER A 162 1.73 -1.59 -5.67
CA SER A 162 1.71 -0.84 -6.92
C SER A 162 0.31 -0.84 -7.49
N ALA A 163 -0.16 0.35 -7.88
CA ALA A 163 -1.40 0.49 -8.62
C ALA A 163 -1.39 -0.32 -9.92
N ASP A 164 -0.28 -0.42 -10.63
CA ASP A 164 -0.21 -1.21 -11.87
C ASP A 164 -0.45 -2.70 -11.60
N ARG A 165 0.07 -3.22 -10.48
CA ARG A 165 -0.21 -4.60 -10.04
C ARG A 165 -1.67 -4.79 -9.65
N ALA A 166 -2.25 -3.81 -8.95
CA ALA A 166 -3.68 -3.82 -8.61
C ALA A 166 -4.55 -3.85 -9.87
N ILE A 167 -4.22 -3.03 -10.88
CA ILE A 167 -4.91 -3.02 -12.17
C ILE A 167 -4.82 -4.39 -12.85
N GLN A 168 -3.64 -5.01 -12.86
CA GLN A 168 -3.47 -6.35 -13.43
C GLN A 168 -4.31 -7.41 -12.70
N GLN A 169 -4.48 -7.27 -11.38
CA GLN A 169 -5.31 -8.14 -10.55
C GLN A 169 -6.81 -7.92 -10.83
N PHE A 170 -7.26 -6.68 -10.94
CA PHE A 170 -8.66 -6.36 -11.25
C PHE A 170 -9.03 -6.72 -12.69
N GLY A 171 -8.08 -6.60 -13.61
CA GLY A 171 -8.22 -7.07 -15.00
C GLY A 171 -8.42 -8.59 -15.13
N ARG A 172 -8.33 -9.36 -14.04
CA ARG A 172 -8.70 -10.80 -14.04
C ARG A 172 -10.21 -10.99 -14.04
N THR A 173 -10.95 -10.09 -13.42
CA THR A 173 -12.41 -10.13 -13.34
C THR A 173 -13.09 -9.09 -14.24
N HIS A 174 -12.37 -8.07 -14.70
CA HIS A 174 -12.90 -6.99 -15.52
C HIS A 174 -12.32 -6.97 -16.93
N ARG A 175 -13.09 -7.35 -17.96
CA ARG A 175 -12.67 -7.37 -19.37
C ARG A 175 -13.79 -7.02 -20.35
N SER A 176 -13.42 -6.64 -21.57
CA SER A 176 -14.34 -6.12 -22.59
C SER A 176 -15.47 -7.08 -22.99
N ASN A 177 -15.22 -8.41 -22.99
CA ASN A 177 -16.23 -9.41 -23.34
C ASN A 177 -17.08 -9.91 -22.15
N GLN A 178 -17.22 -9.11 -21.09
CA GLN A 178 -18.03 -9.48 -19.92
C GLN A 178 -19.51 -9.18 -20.14
N ALA A 179 -20.39 -10.08 -19.69
CA ALA A 179 -21.83 -9.88 -19.63
C ALA A 179 -22.20 -8.89 -18.52
N ASN A 180 -21.57 -9.05 -17.35
CA ASN A 180 -21.78 -8.24 -16.16
C ASN A 180 -20.46 -7.61 -15.71
N ALA A 181 -20.49 -6.34 -15.32
CA ALA A 181 -19.35 -5.71 -14.65
C ALA A 181 -19.18 -6.27 -13.23
N PRO A 182 -17.93 -6.45 -12.76
CA PRO A 182 -17.67 -6.85 -11.38
C PRO A 182 -17.98 -5.71 -10.40
N GLU A 183 -18.41 -6.10 -9.20
CA GLU A 183 -18.42 -5.23 -8.02
C GLU A 183 -17.14 -5.44 -7.22
N TYR A 184 -16.55 -4.38 -6.70
CA TYR A 184 -15.30 -4.43 -5.94
C TYR A 184 -15.54 -4.10 -4.47
N VAL A 185 -14.96 -4.92 -3.59
CA VAL A 185 -14.93 -4.69 -2.15
C VAL A 185 -13.47 -4.68 -1.69
N PHE A 186 -13.04 -3.55 -1.14
CA PHE A 186 -11.70 -3.40 -0.58
C PHE A 186 -11.79 -3.54 0.94
N LEU A 187 -11.02 -4.47 1.51
CA LEU A 187 -10.84 -4.56 2.95
C LEU A 187 -9.58 -3.76 3.30
N ILE A 188 -9.76 -2.75 4.15
CA ILE A 188 -8.69 -1.85 4.59
C ILE A 188 -8.81 -1.82 6.11
N SER A 189 -7.74 -2.15 6.81
CA SER A 189 -7.72 -2.00 8.26
C SER A 189 -7.62 -0.52 8.64
N ASP A 190 -8.02 -0.18 9.86
CA ASP A 190 -7.83 1.17 10.42
C ASP A 190 -6.35 1.40 10.85
N LEU A 191 -5.46 1.17 9.90
CA LEU A 191 -4.04 1.46 9.99
C LEU A 191 -3.75 2.60 9.02
N GLY A 192 -3.14 3.66 9.54
CA GLY A 192 -2.79 4.84 8.73
C GLY A 192 -1.93 4.49 7.52
N GLY A 193 -1.04 3.51 7.67
CA GLY A 193 -0.22 3.00 6.57
C GLY A 193 -1.02 2.30 5.46
N GLU A 194 -2.12 1.62 5.79
CA GLU A 194 -2.95 0.93 4.80
C GLU A 194 -3.87 1.85 4.01
N SER A 195 -4.35 2.92 4.64
CA SER A 195 -5.19 3.95 3.99
C SER A 195 -4.56 4.51 2.71
N ARG A 196 -3.22 4.59 2.64
CA ARG A 196 -2.49 5.04 1.45
C ARG A 196 -2.56 4.06 0.27
N PHE A 197 -2.48 2.75 0.51
CA PHE A 197 -2.52 1.77 -0.58
C PHE A 197 -3.89 1.79 -1.25
N ALA A 198 -4.94 1.84 -0.44
CA ALA A 198 -6.31 1.99 -0.91
C ALA A 198 -6.48 3.22 -1.80
N ALA A 199 -6.02 4.37 -1.33
CA ALA A 199 -6.07 5.63 -2.05
C ALA A 199 -5.36 5.63 -3.41
N THR A 200 -4.13 5.12 -3.42
CA THR A 200 -3.27 5.08 -4.62
C THR A 200 -3.90 4.21 -5.69
N VAL A 201 -4.41 3.04 -5.27
CA VAL A 201 -5.11 2.09 -6.14
C VAL A 201 -6.43 2.69 -6.63
N ALA A 202 -7.21 3.33 -5.76
CA ALA A 202 -8.50 3.90 -6.11
C ALA A 202 -8.39 5.07 -7.11
N LYS A 203 -7.40 5.96 -6.96
CA LYS A 203 -7.11 7.02 -7.95
C LYS A 203 -6.77 6.45 -9.33
N ARG A 204 -6.02 5.35 -9.37
CA ARG A 204 -5.64 4.67 -10.62
C ARG A 204 -6.80 3.90 -11.23
N LEU A 205 -7.68 3.32 -10.41
CA LEU A 205 -8.95 2.74 -10.86
C LEU A 205 -9.87 3.80 -11.49
N GLU A 206 -9.99 4.98 -10.88
CA GLU A 206 -10.74 6.12 -11.43
C GLU A 206 -10.17 6.54 -12.79
N SER A 207 -8.83 6.67 -12.88
CA SER A 207 -8.14 6.96 -14.14
C SER A 207 -8.37 5.87 -15.19
N LEU A 208 -8.55 4.60 -14.80
CA LEU A 208 -8.87 3.51 -15.71
C LEU A 208 -10.30 3.57 -16.24
N GLY A 209 -11.28 3.94 -15.40
CA GLY A 209 -12.64 4.23 -15.86
C GLY A 209 -12.64 5.34 -16.91
N ALA A 210 -11.86 6.40 -16.65
CA ALA A 210 -11.63 7.50 -17.59
C ALA A 210 -10.99 7.03 -18.91
N LEU A 211 -10.00 6.15 -18.84
CA LEU A 211 -9.26 5.64 -20.01
C LEU A 211 -10.03 4.57 -20.81
N THR A 212 -10.89 3.79 -20.16
CA THR A 212 -11.57 2.65 -20.81
C THR A 212 -12.97 2.96 -21.30
N GLN A 213 -13.64 3.99 -20.75
CA GLN A 213 -14.96 4.42 -21.20
C GLN A 213 -15.03 5.90 -21.62
N GLY A 214 -13.93 6.66 -21.52
CA GLY A 214 -13.95 8.11 -21.75
C GLY A 214 -14.78 8.87 -20.71
N ASP A 215 -15.19 8.19 -19.64
CA ASP A 215 -16.22 8.68 -18.72
C ASP A 215 -15.76 8.56 -17.27
N ARG A 216 -15.41 9.70 -16.67
CA ARG A 216 -15.03 9.79 -15.24
C ARG A 216 -16.24 9.73 -14.30
N ARG A 217 -17.47 9.68 -14.83
CA ARG A 217 -18.71 9.73 -14.05
C ARG A 217 -19.07 8.42 -13.33
N ALA A 218 -18.46 7.30 -13.71
CA ALA A 218 -18.86 5.96 -13.22
C ALA A 218 -18.44 5.64 -11.77
N THR A 219 -17.66 6.50 -11.13
CA THR A 219 -17.23 6.33 -9.73
C THR A 219 -17.61 7.58 -8.95
N ASP A 220 -18.41 7.43 -7.89
CA ASP A 220 -18.69 8.46 -6.87
C ASP A 220 -17.39 8.90 -6.14
N ALA A 221 -16.49 9.55 -6.88
CA ALA A 221 -15.07 9.71 -6.56
C ALA A 221 -14.76 10.92 -5.67
N ARG A 222 -15.75 11.46 -4.95
CA ARG A 222 -15.49 12.57 -4.01
C ARG A 222 -14.68 12.12 -2.79
N ASP A 223 -14.81 10.85 -2.38
CA ASP A 223 -14.21 10.38 -1.13
C ASP A 223 -12.73 9.96 -1.26
N LEU A 224 -12.28 9.62 -2.47
CA LEU A 224 -10.93 9.09 -2.72
C LEU A 224 -9.86 10.18 -2.90
N SER A 225 -10.27 11.41 -3.25
CA SER A 225 -9.38 12.58 -3.37
C SER A 225 -8.73 12.99 -2.04
N LYS A 226 -9.38 12.66 -0.91
CA LYS A 226 -8.88 12.89 0.46
C LYS A 226 -7.53 12.23 0.72
N PHE A 227 -7.11 11.31 -0.13
CA PHE A 227 -5.95 10.48 0.09
C PHE A 227 -4.83 10.65 -0.96
N ASN A 228 -4.86 11.71 -1.77
CA ASN A 228 -3.76 12.07 -2.67
C ASN A 228 -2.60 12.72 -1.90
N ILE A 229 -1.88 11.92 -1.11
CA ILE A 229 -0.83 12.36 -0.18
C ILE A 229 0.52 12.58 -0.89
N ASP A 230 0.77 11.84 -1.98
CA ASP A 230 2.04 11.91 -2.72
C ASP A 230 2.06 13.09 -3.71
N ASN A 231 2.16 14.30 -3.16
CA ASN A 231 2.26 15.55 -3.91
C ASN A 231 3.18 16.54 -3.17
N ASN A 232 3.40 17.73 -3.76
CA ASN A 232 4.25 18.76 -3.16
C ASN A 232 3.74 19.21 -1.78
N ILE A 233 2.41 19.24 -1.58
CA ILE A 233 1.79 19.64 -0.31
C ILE A 233 2.07 18.58 0.77
N GLY A 234 1.95 17.29 0.43
CA GLY A 234 2.27 16.19 1.32
C GLY A 234 3.74 16.18 1.73
N ARG A 235 4.66 16.42 0.78
CA ARG A 235 6.09 16.55 1.08
C ARG A 235 6.37 17.71 2.06
N CYS A 236 5.77 18.87 1.82
CA CYS A 236 5.88 20.02 2.73
C CYS A 236 5.26 19.75 4.11
N ALA A 237 4.11 19.06 4.15
CA ALA A 237 3.49 18.64 5.40
C ALA A 237 4.38 17.69 6.19
N LEU A 238 4.98 16.70 5.52
CA LEU A 238 5.87 15.73 6.15
C LEU A 238 7.12 16.40 6.71
N GLU A 239 7.75 17.28 5.93
CA GLU A 239 8.88 18.08 6.40
C GLU A 239 8.52 18.84 7.68
N ASN A 240 7.38 19.51 7.68
CA ASN A 240 6.93 20.28 8.84
C ASN A 240 6.67 19.38 10.06
N VAL A 241 6.06 18.20 9.86
CA VAL A 241 5.82 17.22 10.93
C VAL A 241 7.14 16.71 11.50
N LEU A 242 8.10 16.31 10.66
CA LEU A 242 9.40 15.80 11.11
C LEU A 242 10.15 16.87 11.92
N GLN A 243 10.16 18.11 11.45
CA GLN A 243 10.77 19.23 12.17
C GLN A 243 10.08 19.53 13.52
N GLN A 244 8.75 19.36 13.60
CA GLN A 244 8.03 19.56 14.86
C GLN A 244 8.31 18.46 15.88
N ILE A 245 8.38 17.20 15.46
CA ILE A 245 8.62 16.08 16.40
C ILE A 245 10.08 16.02 16.87
N THR A 246 11.05 16.47 16.05
CA THR A 246 12.47 16.57 16.44
C THR A 246 12.79 17.83 17.25
N GLY A 247 11.83 18.76 17.37
CA GLY A 247 11.98 19.99 18.14
C GLY A 247 12.65 21.15 17.38
N GLU A 248 12.89 21.02 16.08
CA GLU A 248 13.34 22.13 15.21
C GLU A 248 12.27 23.22 15.05
N LYS A 249 10.99 22.84 15.15
CA LYS A 249 9.83 23.74 15.11
C LYS A 249 8.92 23.53 16.32
N PRO A 250 8.17 24.56 16.76
CA PRO A 250 7.18 24.43 17.82
C PRO A 250 6.11 23.38 17.46
N LEU A 251 5.87 22.45 18.39
CA LEU A 251 4.87 21.40 18.22
C LEU A 251 3.44 21.97 18.30
N GLU A 252 2.67 21.80 17.23
CA GLU A 252 1.27 22.20 17.14
C GLU A 252 0.39 21.20 17.88
N LYS A 253 0.28 21.38 19.21
CA LYS A 253 -0.46 20.47 20.10
C LYS A 253 -1.92 20.22 19.67
N MET A 254 -2.55 21.18 18.98
CA MET A 254 -3.91 21.05 18.45
C MET A 254 -4.08 19.87 17.47
N HIS A 255 -3.02 19.47 16.76
CA HIS A 255 -3.09 18.38 15.79
C HIS A 255 -2.80 17.00 16.40
N ILE A 256 -2.36 16.93 17.66
CA ILE A 256 -2.08 15.66 18.35
C ILE A 256 -3.43 15.02 18.70
N PRO A 257 -3.64 13.74 18.37
CA PRO A 257 -4.88 13.06 18.73
C PRO A 257 -5.08 13.03 20.25
N GLU A 258 -6.24 13.49 20.73
CA GLU A 258 -6.60 13.52 22.15
C GLU A 258 -6.55 12.13 22.81
N SER A 259 -6.72 11.08 22.02
CA SER A 259 -6.66 9.69 22.49
C SER A 259 -5.23 9.19 22.77
N TYR A 260 -4.19 9.90 22.34
CA TYR A 260 -2.81 9.48 22.53
C TYR A 260 -2.34 9.68 23.97
N LYS A 261 -1.80 8.63 24.57
CA LYS A 261 -1.28 8.64 25.95
C LYS A 261 0.23 8.48 25.92
N GLY A 262 0.96 9.47 26.43
CA GLY A 262 2.42 9.48 26.48
C GLY A 262 3.02 10.78 25.96
N ASP A 263 4.34 10.78 25.81
CA ASP A 263 5.06 11.86 25.15
C ASP A 263 5.06 11.61 23.64
N PHE A 264 4.09 12.20 22.95
CA PHE A 264 3.91 12.04 21.50
C PHE A 264 5.20 12.31 20.70
N SER A 265 5.93 13.37 21.05
CA SER A 265 7.12 13.79 20.30
C SER A 265 8.23 12.76 20.48
N PHE A 266 8.50 12.39 21.74
CA PHE A 266 9.53 11.42 22.08
C PHE A 266 9.20 10.04 21.53
N ASP A 267 7.97 9.56 21.69
CA ASP A 267 7.54 8.26 21.20
C ASP A 267 7.63 8.15 19.67
N CYS A 268 7.26 9.22 18.95
CA CYS A 268 7.41 9.27 17.50
C CYS A 268 8.89 9.25 17.09
N CYS A 269 9.75 10.00 17.79
CA CYS A 269 11.18 10.03 17.51
C CYS A 269 11.84 8.67 17.75
N VAL A 270 11.51 7.99 18.85
CA VAL A 270 11.99 6.62 19.13
C VAL A 270 11.50 5.64 18.06
N ALA A 271 10.21 5.70 17.70
CA ALA A 271 9.65 4.81 16.69
C ALA A 271 10.28 5.02 15.31
N LEU A 272 10.43 6.29 14.88
CA LEU A 272 11.04 6.65 13.60
C LEU A 272 12.54 6.32 13.56
N SER A 273 13.23 6.41 14.69
CA SER A 273 14.62 5.94 14.80
C SER A 273 14.71 4.43 14.63
N GLY A 274 13.79 3.68 15.25
CA GLY A 274 13.73 2.22 15.14
C GLY A 274 13.49 1.70 13.71
N VAL A 275 12.87 2.50 12.85
CA VAL A 275 12.61 2.15 11.44
C VAL A 275 13.60 2.79 10.45
N GLY A 276 14.62 3.51 10.93
CA GLY A 276 15.65 4.14 10.09
C GLY A 276 15.17 5.37 9.32
N MET A 277 14.34 6.20 9.96
CA MET A 277 13.94 7.53 9.45
C MET A 277 14.65 8.67 10.19
N LEU A 278 15.08 8.42 11.42
CA LEU A 278 15.83 9.35 12.25
C LEU A 278 17.10 8.65 12.76
N SER A 279 18.16 9.42 12.93
CA SER A 279 19.38 8.96 13.61
C SER A 279 19.39 9.51 15.03
N VAL A 280 19.85 8.69 15.98
CA VAL A 280 19.99 9.09 17.38
C VAL A 280 21.44 9.45 17.63
N THR A 281 21.68 10.69 18.02
CA THR A 281 22.99 11.14 18.52
C THR A 281 22.86 11.45 19.99
N VAL A 282 23.80 10.97 20.80
CA VAL A 282 23.81 11.26 22.23
C VAL A 282 24.76 12.42 22.45
N ASN A 283 24.22 13.58 22.84
CA ASN A 283 25.03 14.75 23.19
C ASN A 283 24.77 15.10 24.65
N LYS A 284 25.83 15.06 25.48
CA LYS A 284 25.76 15.36 26.93
C LYS A 284 24.67 14.57 27.70
N GLY A 285 24.43 13.31 27.32
CA GLY A 285 23.42 12.44 27.96
C GLY A 285 21.98 12.68 27.52
N GLN A 286 21.72 13.65 26.64
CA GLN A 286 20.42 13.84 25.99
C GLN A 286 20.42 13.21 24.59
N GLN A 287 19.34 12.49 24.28
CA GLN A 287 19.11 11.92 22.95
C GLN A 287 18.64 13.04 22.01
N MET A 288 19.48 13.37 21.03
CA MET A 288 19.17 14.29 19.95
C MET A 288 18.80 13.48 18.70
N PHE A 289 17.61 13.73 18.17
CA PHE A 289 17.11 13.06 16.98
C PHE A 289 17.40 13.92 15.76
N VAL A 290 18.13 13.37 14.79
CA VAL A 290 18.50 14.05 13.55
C VAL A 290 17.80 13.39 12.37
N ILE A 291 17.13 14.19 11.55
CA ILE A 291 16.41 13.72 10.36
C ILE A 291 17.41 13.21 9.32
N GLU A 292 17.25 11.96 8.88
CA GLU A 292 18.12 11.42 7.83
C GLU A 292 17.83 12.05 6.46
N LYS A 293 18.82 12.03 5.56
CA LYS A 293 18.63 12.43 4.17
C LYS A 293 17.52 11.60 3.51
N ASP A 294 16.76 12.24 2.63
CA ASP A 294 15.61 11.66 1.91
C ASP A 294 14.42 11.20 2.78
N SER A 295 14.39 11.56 4.07
CA SER A 295 13.26 11.25 4.97
C SER A 295 11.97 11.99 4.61
N TYR A 296 12.05 13.03 3.78
CA TYR A 296 10.89 13.76 3.24
C TYR A 296 10.21 13.06 2.06
N ASN A 297 10.71 11.91 1.64
CA ASN A 297 10.08 11.11 0.60
C ASN A 297 8.83 10.40 1.15
N ILE A 298 7.65 10.79 0.65
CA ILE A 298 6.35 10.21 1.06
C ILE A 298 6.34 8.68 0.94
N PRO A 299 6.75 8.07 -0.20
CA PRO A 299 6.90 6.62 -0.27
C PRO A 299 7.76 5.98 0.81
N LYS A 300 8.95 6.54 1.10
CA LYS A 300 9.85 6.05 2.14
C LYS A 300 9.16 6.14 3.51
N PHE A 301 8.64 7.31 3.88
CA PHE A 301 7.97 7.55 5.17
C PHE A 301 6.84 6.54 5.41
N LEU A 302 5.96 6.36 4.44
CA LEU A 302 4.79 5.50 4.58
C LEU A 302 5.15 4.00 4.61
N ASN A 303 6.22 3.59 3.93
CA ASN A 303 6.72 2.21 4.05
C ASN A 303 7.40 1.96 5.41
N ARG A 304 8.11 2.97 5.95
CA ARG A 304 8.79 2.85 7.25
C ARG A 304 7.84 2.89 8.43
N ILE A 305 6.78 3.69 8.38
CA ILE A 305 5.83 3.82 9.49
C ILE A 305 5.03 2.53 9.76
N LEU A 306 4.97 1.60 8.80
CA LEU A 306 4.38 0.26 8.99
C LEU A 306 5.15 -0.60 9.99
N GLY A 307 6.44 -0.29 10.24
CA GLY A 307 7.23 -0.93 11.28
C GLY A 307 7.01 -0.37 12.67
N CYS A 308 6.24 0.72 12.81
CA CYS A 308 5.95 1.34 14.10
C CYS A 308 4.82 0.59 14.83
N ARG A 309 4.77 0.75 16.16
CA ARG A 309 3.61 0.30 16.95
C ARG A 309 2.34 0.99 16.46
N VAL A 310 1.23 0.26 16.40
CA VAL A 310 -0.05 0.70 15.82
C VAL A 310 -0.52 2.03 16.43
N GLU A 311 -0.38 2.20 17.74
CA GLU A 311 -0.80 3.40 18.44
C GLU A 311 -0.02 4.64 17.98
N VAL A 312 1.31 4.51 17.89
CA VAL A 312 2.21 5.58 17.44
C VAL A 312 2.03 5.85 15.95
N GLN A 313 1.93 4.79 15.15
CA GLN A 313 1.69 4.87 13.71
C GLN A 313 0.41 5.67 13.42
N ASN A 314 -0.70 5.28 14.03
CA ASN A 314 -1.99 5.94 13.80
C ASN A 314 -1.98 7.38 14.30
N ALA A 315 -1.34 7.65 15.43
CA ALA A 315 -1.25 9.01 15.95
C ALA A 315 -0.39 9.92 15.06
N LEU A 316 0.80 9.47 14.68
CA LEU A 316 1.71 10.19 13.80
C LEU A 316 1.09 10.42 12.42
N PHE A 317 0.42 9.41 11.86
CA PHE A 317 -0.23 9.53 10.57
C PHE A 317 -1.42 10.51 10.61
N LYS A 318 -2.24 10.49 11.67
CA LYS A 318 -3.31 11.48 11.88
C LYS A 318 -2.76 12.89 12.02
N PHE A 319 -1.70 13.06 12.81
CA PHE A 319 -1.01 14.35 12.96
C PHE A 319 -0.53 14.90 11.61
N PHE A 320 0.07 14.03 10.80
CA PHE A 320 0.50 14.34 9.44
C PHE A 320 -0.66 14.73 8.51
N LEU A 321 -1.75 13.96 8.50
CA LEU A 321 -2.93 14.29 7.69
C LEU A 321 -3.55 15.62 8.10
N ASN A 322 -3.70 15.88 9.40
CA ASN A 322 -4.21 17.14 9.91
C ASN A 322 -3.35 18.32 9.43
N LYS A 323 -2.02 18.17 9.50
CA LYS A 323 -1.10 19.20 9.00
C LYS A 323 -1.26 19.44 7.50
N MET A 324 -1.36 18.36 6.72
CA MET A 324 -1.59 18.44 5.28
C MET A 324 -2.91 19.14 4.96
N TYR A 325 -4.00 18.83 5.67
CA TYR A 325 -5.30 19.49 5.48
C TYR A 325 -5.25 20.98 5.84
N SER A 326 -4.56 21.35 6.92
CA SER A 326 -4.34 22.75 7.29
C SER A 326 -3.60 23.53 6.20
N LEU A 327 -2.57 22.94 5.59
CA LEU A 327 -1.85 23.52 4.46
C LEU A 327 -2.74 23.65 3.21
N ILE A 328 -3.54 22.63 2.89
CA ILE A 328 -4.51 22.69 1.78
C ILE A 328 -5.50 23.83 2.01
N LEU A 329 -6.03 23.98 3.23
CA LEU A 329 -6.99 25.03 3.56
C LEU A 329 -6.35 26.42 3.44
N GLN A 330 -5.09 26.57 3.87
CA GLN A 330 -4.34 27.81 3.69
C GLN A 330 -4.14 28.15 2.21
N MET A 331 -3.74 27.18 1.39
CA MET A 331 -3.55 27.37 -0.06
C MET A 331 -4.87 27.69 -0.78
N LYS A 332 -5.99 27.11 -0.32
CA LYS A 332 -7.33 27.44 -0.83
C LYS A 332 -7.70 28.89 -0.51
N ARG A 333 -7.42 29.35 0.71
CA ARG A 333 -7.65 30.73 1.13
C ARG A 333 -6.77 31.73 0.39
N SER A 334 -5.52 31.36 0.08
CA SER A 334 -4.61 32.22 -0.68
C SER A 334 -4.82 32.16 -2.20
N GLY A 335 -5.73 31.30 -2.69
CA GLY A 335 -5.97 31.12 -4.14
C GLY A 335 -4.86 30.38 -4.89
N HIS A 336 -3.88 29.80 -4.19
CA HIS A 336 -2.75 29.08 -4.79
C HIS A 336 -2.96 27.55 -4.81
N PHE A 337 -4.15 27.08 -4.46
CA PHE A 337 -4.45 25.65 -4.47
C PHE A 337 -4.82 25.16 -5.87
N ASP A 338 -3.89 24.44 -6.48
CA ASP A 338 -4.10 23.77 -7.76
C ASP A 338 -4.54 22.31 -7.53
N LEU A 339 -5.71 21.97 -8.09
CA LEU A 339 -6.28 20.62 -8.07
C LEU A 339 -5.88 19.78 -9.29
N GLY A 340 -5.08 20.36 -10.21
CA GLY A 340 -4.75 19.77 -11.49
C GLY A 340 -5.91 19.84 -12.48
N ILE A 341 -5.94 18.91 -13.43
CA ILE A 341 -6.95 18.86 -14.49
C ILE A 341 -8.30 18.44 -13.89
N LEU A 342 -9.27 19.36 -13.95
CA LEU A 342 -10.62 19.20 -13.41
C LEU A 342 -11.66 19.26 -14.54
N ASP A 343 -12.64 18.34 -14.48
CA ASP A 343 -13.85 18.48 -15.28
C ASP A 343 -14.77 19.53 -14.63
N LEU A 344 -15.11 20.55 -15.41
CA LEU A 344 -15.86 21.72 -14.94
C LEU A 344 -17.37 21.44 -14.84
N ASP A 345 -17.88 20.49 -15.63
CA ASP A 345 -19.30 20.11 -15.71
C ASP A 345 -19.72 19.04 -14.68
N ALA A 346 -18.84 18.71 -13.73
CA ALA A 346 -19.12 17.67 -12.76
C ALA A 346 -20.21 18.14 -11.76
N HIS A 347 -21.34 17.41 -11.72
CA HIS A 347 -22.42 17.51 -10.71
C HIS A 347 -23.31 18.77 -10.78
N GLY A 348 -23.64 19.24 -11.99
CA GLY A 348 -24.57 20.38 -12.16
C GLY A 348 -23.98 21.71 -11.73
N ALA A 349 -22.66 21.84 -11.78
CA ALA A 349 -21.97 23.10 -11.51
C ALA A 349 -22.29 24.10 -12.64
N ASN A 350 -22.67 25.32 -12.27
CA ASN A 350 -22.83 26.39 -13.26
C ASN A 350 -21.46 26.96 -13.59
N VAL A 351 -21.03 26.75 -14.83
CA VAL A 351 -19.74 27.22 -15.36
C VAL A 351 -19.99 28.43 -16.25
N THR A 352 -19.46 29.59 -15.87
CA THR A 352 -19.52 30.82 -16.66
C THR A 352 -18.13 31.20 -17.16
N ALA A 353 -17.99 31.45 -18.46
CA ALA A 353 -16.73 31.93 -19.02
C ALA A 353 -16.58 33.43 -18.72
N MET A 354 -15.54 33.78 -17.95
CA MET A 354 -15.27 35.17 -17.56
C MET A 354 -14.36 35.89 -18.55
N LYS A 355 -13.33 35.20 -19.06
CA LYS A 355 -12.33 35.81 -19.95
C LYS A 355 -11.72 34.77 -20.88
N LEU A 356 -11.50 35.16 -22.13
CA LEU A 356 -10.77 34.37 -23.12
C LEU A 356 -9.59 35.19 -23.64
N ILE A 357 -8.39 34.63 -23.57
CA ILE A 357 -7.19 35.22 -24.18
C ILE A 357 -6.63 34.20 -25.17
N ARG A 358 -6.49 34.60 -26.44
CA ARG A 358 -5.96 33.73 -27.50
C ARG A 358 -4.56 34.16 -27.88
N PHE A 359 -3.61 33.23 -27.79
CA PHE A 359 -2.23 33.39 -28.20
C PHE A 359 -2.01 32.63 -29.51
N ILE A 360 -1.56 33.32 -30.55
CA ILE A 360 -1.26 32.70 -31.85
C ILE A 360 0.24 32.62 -31.99
N ARG A 361 0.77 31.41 -32.21
CA ARG A 361 2.21 31.17 -32.38
C ARG A 361 2.45 30.53 -33.74
N LYS A 362 3.33 31.15 -34.52
CA LYS A 362 3.81 30.59 -35.80
C LYS A 362 5.03 29.71 -35.51
N HIS A 363 5.01 28.49 -36.04
CA HIS A 363 6.09 27.52 -35.97
C HIS A 363 6.45 27.03 -37.37
N ALA A 364 7.57 26.32 -37.50
CA ALA A 364 8.11 25.88 -38.79
C ALA A 364 7.12 25.08 -39.66
N THR A 365 6.13 24.42 -39.04
CA THR A 365 5.13 23.57 -39.72
C THR A 365 3.72 24.17 -39.76
N GLY A 366 3.48 25.38 -39.24
CA GLY A 366 2.15 26.01 -39.29
C GLY A 366 1.88 27.05 -38.19
N ILE A 367 0.59 27.36 -38.01
CA ILE A 367 0.11 28.31 -37.01
C ILE A 367 -0.69 27.54 -35.96
N ALA A 368 -0.27 27.60 -34.69
CA ALA A 368 -1.00 27.04 -33.57
C ALA A 368 -1.62 28.17 -32.73
N ALA A 369 -2.85 27.95 -32.25
CA ALA A 369 -3.49 28.85 -31.28
C ALA A 369 -3.55 28.17 -29.91
N THR A 370 -3.13 28.88 -28.87
CA THR A 370 -3.31 28.50 -27.47
C THR A 370 -4.30 29.47 -26.85
N GLU A 371 -5.36 28.96 -26.24
CA GLU A 371 -6.38 29.79 -25.60
C GLU A 371 -6.33 29.62 -24.08
N LEU A 372 -6.26 30.73 -23.36
CA LEU A 372 -6.40 30.79 -21.92
C LEU A 372 -7.84 31.21 -21.58
N HIS A 373 -8.60 30.26 -21.06
CA HIS A 373 -9.95 30.46 -20.58
C HIS A 373 -9.93 30.70 -19.06
N THR A 374 -10.44 31.84 -18.61
CA THR A 374 -10.77 32.08 -17.20
C THR A 374 -12.25 31.82 -17.02
N MET A 375 -12.59 30.84 -16.19
CA MET A 375 -13.97 30.43 -15.95
C MET A 375 -14.31 30.58 -14.47
N GLN A 376 -15.53 30.99 -14.16
CA GLN A 376 -16.09 30.96 -12.81
C GLN A 376 -16.98 29.71 -12.70
N VAL A 377 -16.72 28.90 -11.69
CA VAL A 377 -17.47 27.66 -11.44
C VAL A 377 -18.18 27.80 -10.11
N VAL A 378 -19.51 27.80 -10.14
CA VAL A 378 -20.33 27.81 -8.93
C VAL A 378 -20.78 26.37 -8.63
N ARG A 379 -20.24 25.79 -7.55
CA ARG A 379 -20.61 24.46 -7.06
C ARG A 379 -21.53 24.62 -5.84
N GLY A 380 -22.81 24.31 -6.01
CA GLY A 380 -23.84 24.45 -4.98
C GLY A 380 -25.22 24.62 -5.58
N MET A 381 -26.26 24.64 -4.75
CA MET A 381 -27.60 24.99 -5.21
C MET A 381 -27.77 26.51 -5.20
N SER A 382 -28.59 27.05 -6.10
CA SER A 382 -28.91 28.48 -6.06
C SER A 382 -29.66 28.83 -4.76
N PHE A 383 -29.58 30.08 -4.33
CA PHE A 383 -30.31 30.55 -3.14
C PHE A 383 -31.82 30.25 -3.23
N GLU A 384 -32.40 30.37 -4.42
CA GLU A 384 -33.80 30.03 -4.72
C GLU A 384 -34.09 28.53 -4.57
N GLN A 385 -33.17 27.67 -5.00
CA GLN A 385 -33.27 26.22 -4.80
C GLN A 385 -33.10 25.85 -3.32
N ALA A 386 -32.31 26.59 -2.55
CA ALA A 386 -32.12 26.36 -1.12
C ALA A 386 -33.37 26.76 -0.30
N LEU A 387 -34.13 27.74 -0.77
CA LEU A 387 -35.40 28.17 -0.16
C LEU A 387 -36.56 27.21 -0.40
N THR A 388 -36.46 26.34 -1.41
CA THR A 388 -37.52 25.40 -1.81
C THR A 388 -37.34 23.99 -1.23
N LYS A 389 -36.26 23.76 -0.47
CA LYS A 389 -36.05 22.58 0.39
C LYS A 389 -36.08 23.00 1.84
#